data_AF-A0A5C7R218-F1
#
_entry.id   AF-A0A5C7R218-F1
#
_cell.length_a   1.000
_cell.length_b   1.000
_cell.length_c   1.000
_cell.angle_alpha   90.00
_cell.angle_beta   90.00
_cell.angle_gamma   90.00
#
_symmetry.space_group_name_H-M   'P 1'
#
loop_
_entity.id
_entity.type
_entity.pdbx_description
1 polymer ?
#
loop_
_entity_poly.entity_id
_entity_poly.type
_entity_poly.pdbx_seq_one_letter_code
_entity_poly.pdbx_strand_id
1 'polypeptide(L)'
;MTDHGSRAERRVAKKWPAIRAAGLWRFVLLKGVAFWGGLMFLAMLAMTGLRLGFDHPRYPLMAAIALPLCAIGGVVWALLTWYFNERILRALQQRG
;
A
#
# COMPACT_ATOMS: atom_id res chain seq x y z
N MET A 1 -2.26 24.44 16.99
CA MET A 1 -2.11 23.75 15.69
C MET A 1 -0.95 22.76 15.85
N THR A 2 -1.04 21.43 15.90
CA THR A 2 -2.06 20.39 15.64
C THR A 2 -1.79 19.22 16.61
N ASP A 3 -2.68 18.96 17.56
CA ASP A 3 -2.54 17.91 18.60
C ASP A 3 -2.50 16.47 18.03
N HIS A 4 -2.89 16.31 16.75
CA HIS A 4 -2.92 15.02 16.05
C HIS A 4 -1.54 14.38 15.84
N GLY A 5 -0.46 15.18 15.85
CA GLY A 5 0.92 14.67 15.80
C GLY A 5 1.21 13.74 16.96
N SER A 6 1.01 14.20 18.20
CA SER A 6 1.43 13.50 19.43
C SER A 6 0.85 12.08 19.58
N ARG A 7 -0.42 11.86 19.21
CA ARG A 7 -1.05 10.53 19.29
C ARG A 7 -0.62 9.58 18.17
N ALA A 8 -0.50 10.10 16.95
CA ALA A 8 -0.01 9.31 15.81
C ALA A 8 1.46 8.93 16.03
N GLU A 9 2.27 9.88 16.50
CA GLU A 9 3.68 9.73 16.84
C GLU A 9 3.91 8.67 17.93
N ARG A 10 3.15 8.70 19.03
CA ARG A 10 3.22 7.65 20.07
C ARG A 10 2.80 6.27 19.57
N ARG A 11 1.81 6.20 18.66
CA ARG A 11 1.38 4.94 18.05
C ARG A 11 2.42 4.39 17.09
N VAL A 12 3.07 5.26 16.31
CA VAL A 12 4.18 4.88 15.42
C VAL A 12 5.37 4.43 16.26
N ALA A 13 5.83 5.18 17.26
CA ALA A 13 6.95 4.78 18.12
C ALA A 13 6.74 3.41 18.80
N LYS A 14 5.50 3.08 19.19
CA LYS A 14 5.17 1.80 19.86
C LYS A 14 4.91 0.63 18.88
N LYS A 15 4.29 0.88 17.72
CA LYS A 15 3.92 -0.17 16.74
C LYS A 15 4.96 -0.37 15.64
N TRP A 16 5.68 0.67 15.26
CA TRP A 16 6.68 0.64 14.19
C TRP A 16 7.83 -0.34 14.44
N PRO A 17 8.41 -0.50 15.65
CA PRO A 17 9.41 -1.54 15.88
C PRO A 17 8.86 -2.95 15.68
N ALA A 18 7.60 -3.20 16.05
CA ALA A 18 6.93 -4.50 15.82
C ALA A 18 6.68 -4.77 14.32
N ILE A 19 6.32 -3.73 13.55
CA ILE A 19 6.16 -3.82 12.09
C ILE A 19 7.53 -3.99 11.40
N ARG A 20 8.56 -3.30 11.89
CA ARG A 20 9.94 -3.42 11.40
C ARG A 20 10.47 -4.85 11.61
N ALA A 21 10.18 -5.46 12.75
CA ALA A 21 10.53 -6.84 13.06
C ALA A 21 9.84 -7.87 12.15
N ALA A 22 8.66 -7.54 11.60
CA ALA A 22 7.94 -8.40 10.67
C ALA A 22 8.53 -8.41 9.24
N GLY A 23 9.48 -7.51 8.94
CA GLY A 23 10.22 -7.46 7.67
C GLY A 23 9.59 -6.57 6.60
N LEU A 24 10.43 -5.75 5.96
CA LEU A 24 10.08 -4.80 4.89
C LEU A 24 9.30 -5.49 3.75
N TRP A 25 9.82 -6.62 3.24
CA TRP A 25 9.19 -7.36 2.14
C TRP A 25 7.80 -7.89 2.49
N ARG A 26 7.60 -8.34 3.73
CA ARG A 26 6.30 -8.83 4.19
C ARG A 26 5.27 -7.70 4.29
N PHE A 27 5.70 -6.52 4.72
CA PHE A 27 4.85 -5.32 4.70
C PHE A 27 4.53 -4.87 3.28
N VAL A 28 5.54 -4.83 2.40
CA VAL A 28 5.36 -4.44 0.99
C VAL A 28 4.40 -5.39 0.27
N LEU A 29 4.59 -6.70 0.45
CA LEU A 29 3.73 -7.71 -0.18
C LEU A 29 2.32 -7.74 0.42
N LEU A 30 2.14 -7.72 1.74
CA LEU A 30 0.81 -7.83 2.34
C LEU A 30 0.01 -6.52 2.30
N LYS A 31 0.64 -5.38 2.62
CA LYS A 31 -0.05 -4.08 2.73
C LYS A 31 0.01 -3.26 1.45
N GLY A 32 1.09 -3.38 0.67
CA GLY A 32 1.21 -2.70 -0.62
C GLY A 32 0.55 -3.50 -1.73
N VAL A 33 1.13 -4.66 -2.05
CA VAL A 33 0.74 -5.42 -3.22
C VAL A 33 -0.61 -6.12 -3.02
N ALA A 34 -0.78 -6.88 -1.94
CA ALA A 34 -1.99 -7.65 -1.72
C ALA A 34 -3.18 -6.77 -1.34
N PHE A 35 -2.99 -5.79 -0.46
CA PHE A 35 -4.08 -4.90 -0.06
C PHE A 35 -4.37 -3.83 -1.12
N TRP A 36 -3.37 -3.06 -1.57
CA TRP A 36 -3.59 -1.95 -2.49
C TRP A 36 -3.62 -2.40 -3.95
N GLY A 37 -2.63 -3.19 -4.39
CA GLY A 37 -2.62 -3.77 -5.73
C GLY A 37 -3.79 -4.72 -5.96
N GLY A 38 -4.12 -5.56 -4.97
CA GLY A 38 -5.29 -6.44 -5.01
C GLY A 38 -6.60 -5.67 -5.03
N LEU A 39 -6.77 -4.64 -4.21
CA LEU A 39 -7.98 -3.80 -4.20
C LEU A 39 -8.16 -3.04 -5.53
N MET A 40 -7.10 -2.43 -6.07
CA MET A 40 -7.19 -1.75 -7.36
C MET A 40 -7.45 -2.73 -8.50
N PHE A 41 -6.82 -3.91 -8.47
CA PHE A 41 -7.10 -4.96 -9.44
C PHE A 41 -8.56 -5.38 -9.37
N LEU A 42 -9.09 -5.64 -8.17
CA LEU A 42 -10.48 -6.04 -7.97
C LEU A 42 -11.46 -4.95 -8.40
N ALA A 43 -11.16 -3.68 -8.10
CA ALA A 43 -11.96 -2.53 -8.53
C ALA A 43 -11.93 -2.38 -10.06
N MET A 44 -10.75 -2.51 -10.68
CA MET A 44 -10.60 -2.43 -12.13
C MET A 44 -11.30 -3.60 -12.82
N LEU A 45 -11.24 -4.80 -12.25
CA LEU A 45 -11.97 -5.96 -12.73
C LEU A 45 -13.48 -5.75 -12.57
N ALA A 46 -13.98 -5.28 -11.43
CA ALA A 46 -15.40 -4.96 -11.27
C ALA A 46 -15.86 -3.89 -12.29
N MET A 47 -15.09 -2.83 -12.47
CA MET A 47 -15.45 -1.73 -13.37
C MET A 47 -15.40 -2.14 -14.84
N THR A 48 -14.41 -2.93 -15.24
CA THR A 48 -14.30 -3.46 -16.61
C THR A 48 -15.46 -4.42 -16.88
N GLY A 49 -15.84 -5.25 -15.91
CA GLY A 49 -16.94 -6.22 -16.04
C GLY A 49 -18.29 -5.53 -16.18
N LEU A 50 -18.51 -4.47 -15.41
CA LEU A 50 -19.69 -3.63 -15.49
C LEU A 50 -19.76 -2.82 -16.81
N ARG A 51 -18.63 -2.41 -17.38
CA ARG A 51 -18.59 -1.58 -18.61
C ARG A 51 -18.57 -2.37 -19.92
N LEU A 52 -17.80 -3.46 -20.01
CA LEU A 52 -17.60 -4.22 -21.25
C LEU A 52 -18.41 -5.53 -21.31
N GLY A 53 -18.93 -6.02 -20.18
CA GLY A 53 -19.44 -7.38 -20.07
C GLY A 53 -18.31 -8.40 -19.93
N PHE A 54 -18.49 -9.39 -19.05
CA PHE A 54 -17.48 -10.40 -18.73
C PHE A 54 -17.11 -11.33 -19.90
N ASP A 55 -17.89 -11.32 -20.99
CA ASP A 55 -17.68 -12.16 -22.19
C ASP A 55 -16.72 -11.57 -23.24
N HIS A 56 -16.21 -10.36 -23.02
CA HIS A 56 -15.39 -9.73 -24.07
C HIS A 56 -14.00 -10.40 -24.15
N PRO A 57 -13.56 -10.92 -25.31
CA PRO A 57 -12.28 -11.66 -25.44
C PRO A 57 -11.01 -10.86 -25.10
N ARG A 58 -11.11 -9.52 -24.97
CA ARG A 58 -10.01 -8.63 -24.60
C ARG A 58 -9.86 -8.46 -23.09
N TYR A 59 -10.83 -8.93 -22.33
CA TYR A 59 -10.88 -8.84 -20.88
C TYR A 59 -9.71 -9.53 -20.16
N PRO A 60 -9.35 -10.79 -20.48
CA PRO A 60 -8.19 -11.44 -19.86
C PRO A 60 -6.87 -10.74 -20.21
N LEU A 61 -6.76 -10.16 -21.41
CA LEU A 61 -5.57 -9.41 -21.83
C LEU A 61 -5.42 -8.11 -21.01
N MET A 62 -6.53 -7.37 -20.83
CA MET A 62 -6.54 -6.16 -20.01
C MET A 62 -6.24 -6.47 -18.54
N ALA A 63 -6.79 -7.56 -18.01
CA ALA A 63 -6.48 -8.04 -16.66
C ALA A 63 -5.00 -8.43 -16.53
N ALA A 64 -4.43 -9.12 -17.52
CA ALA A 64 -3.03 -9.52 -17.52
C ALA A 64 -2.05 -8.33 -17.54
N ILE A 65 -2.42 -7.21 -18.16
CA ILE A 65 -1.64 -5.96 -18.17
C ILE A 65 -1.88 -5.14 -16.89
N ALA A 66 -3.12 -5.11 -16.40
CA ALA A 66 -3.48 -4.39 -15.18
C ALA A 66 -2.83 -5.00 -13.93
N LEU A 67 -2.61 -6.31 -13.91
CA LEU A 67 -1.98 -7.03 -12.80
C LEU A 67 -0.55 -6.53 -12.49
N PRO A 68 0.41 -6.51 -13.43
CA PRO A 68 1.76 -6.00 -13.16
C PRO A 68 1.75 -4.49 -12.89
N LEU A 69 0.90 -3.70 -13.54
CA LEU A 69 0.75 -2.27 -13.26
C LEU A 69 0.27 -2.01 -11.82
N CYS A 70 -0.75 -2.74 -11.36
CA CYS A 70 -1.24 -2.68 -9.99
C CYS A 70 -0.20 -3.20 -8.99
N ALA A 71 0.55 -4.24 -9.34
CA ALA A 71 1.63 -4.75 -8.49
C ALA A 71 2.74 -3.70 -8.32
N ILE A 72 3.18 -3.05 -9.39
CA ILE A 72 4.19 -1.97 -9.35
C ILE A 72 3.66 -0.80 -8.50
N GLY A 73 2.42 -0.36 -8.74
CA GLY A 73 1.78 0.70 -7.94
C GLY A 73 1.72 0.34 -6.44
N GLY A 74 1.32 -0.89 -6.12
CA GLY A 74 1.29 -1.41 -4.75
C GLY A 74 2.67 -1.46 -4.08
N VAL A 75 3.71 -1.85 -4.84
CA VAL A 75 5.10 -1.84 -4.35
C VAL A 75 5.57 -0.41 -4.07
N VAL A 76 5.39 0.51 -5.02
CA VAL A 76 5.78 1.92 -4.87
C VAL A 76 5.07 2.55 -3.68
N TRP A 77 3.76 2.29 -3.52
CA TRP A 77 2.98 2.81 -2.40
C TRP A 77 3.45 2.27 -1.04
N ALA A 78 3.77 0.98 -0.96
CA ALA A 78 4.30 0.41 0.28
C ALA A 78 5.70 0.91 0.62
N LEU A 79 6.57 1.09 -0.38
CA LEU A 79 7.89 1.69 -0.19
C LEU A 79 7.77 3.14 0.29
N LEU A 80 6.86 3.93 -0.30
CA LEU A 80 6.54 5.28 0.18
C LEU A 80 6.03 5.25 1.62
N THR A 81 5.07 4.38 1.93
CA THR A 81 4.52 4.24 3.30
C THR A 81 5.60 3.88 4.31
N TRP A 82 6.53 3.01 3.94
CA TRP A 82 7.68 2.67 4.76
C TRP A 82 8.61 3.87 4.98
N TYR A 83 8.97 4.55 3.90
CA TYR A 83 9.84 5.72 3.93
C TYR A 83 9.24 6.86 4.79
N PHE A 84 7.94 7.13 4.65
CA PHE A 84 7.25 8.12 5.48
C PHE A 84 7.28 7.74 6.96
N ASN A 85 7.05 6.47 7.32
CA ASN A 85 7.13 6.05 8.72
C ASN A 85 8.56 6.13 9.28
N GLU A 86 9.58 5.76 8.51
CA GLU A 86 10.97 5.95 8.93
C GLU A 86 11.31 7.43 9.10
N ARG A 87 10.84 8.28 8.19
CA ARG A 87 11.02 9.73 8.29
C ARG A 87 10.36 10.31 9.54
N ILE A 88 9.13 9.89 9.86
CA ILE A 88 8.43 10.29 11.08
C ILE A 88 9.18 9.82 12.33
N LEU A 89 9.68 8.58 12.33
CA LEU A 89 10.46 8.07 13.46
C LEU A 89 11.77 8.86 13.67
N ARG A 90 12.50 9.17 12.60
CA ARG A 90 13.73 9.97 12.69
C ARG A 90 13.43 11.39 13.19
N ALA A 91 12.37 12.02 12.70
CA ALA A 91 11.94 13.34 13.16
C ALA A 91 11.56 13.33 14.64
N LEU A 92 10.98 12.23 15.14
CA LEU A 92 10.70 12.03 16.56
C LEU A 92 11.96 11.90 17.41
N GLN A 93 12.96 11.13 16.94
CA GLN A 93 14.22 10.96 17.66
C GLN A 93 15.06 12.25 17.73
N GLN A 94 14.91 13.18 16.79
CA GLN A 94 15.62 14.47 16.82
C GLN A 94 14.94 15.52 17.72
N ARG A 95 13.71 15.26 18.18
CA ARG A 95 12.92 16.17 19.03
C ARG A 95 12.90 15.80 20.51
N GLY A 96 13.40 14.62 20.88
CA GLY A 96 13.53 14.15 22.27
C GLY A 96 14.98 14.17 22.71
#